data_AF-A0A060X968-F1
#
_entry.id   AF-A0A060X968-F1
#
_cell.length_a   1.000
_cell.length_b   1.000
_cell.length_c   1.000
_cell.angle_alpha   90.00
_cell.angle_beta   90.00
_cell.angle_gamma   90.00
#
_symmetry.space_group_name_H-M   'P 1'
#
loop_
_entity.id
_entity.type
_entity.pdbx_description
1 polymer ?
#
loop_
_entity_poly.entity_id
_entity_poly.type
_entity_poly.pdbx_seq_one_letter_code
_entity_poly.pdbx_strand_id
1 'polypeptide(L)'
;MTARKSGSRLETEIERSRSEGQWDKIPELVRQLSAKLISNDDLGNLLLGEAKLQQYLKENPIKQGASPRSPRPQLVEVRKHLTAALDRGNLKSDYMQEASVLMAKLSYVEGDYSEAFNQYGKVTLDELALVGAPVYRLSMIAEAYATKGLCLEKVPAASPSLSNYNVDKDQEVITCYEKSGDIALLYLQEVEKALSAGLQNRSPKPGPVAQEQELGYFLETGLQRAHVIHFKNGNLTQGVGRFREILRAVDQDHTEPTNGGF
;
A
#
# COMPACT_ATOMS: atom_id res chain seq x y z
N MET A 1 -15.78 17.56 -19.33
CA MET A 1 -16.12 16.18 -18.93
C MET A 1 -15.11 15.23 -19.55
N THR A 2 -14.09 14.84 -18.79
CA THR A 2 -13.07 13.87 -19.24
C THR A 2 -13.60 12.47 -19.04
N ALA A 3 -13.87 11.77 -20.14
CA ALA A 3 -14.37 10.40 -20.15
C ALA A 3 -13.35 9.45 -19.48
N ARG A 4 -13.80 8.66 -18.51
CA ARG A 4 -13.04 7.52 -17.99
C ARG A 4 -12.79 6.56 -19.16
N LYS A 5 -11.53 6.39 -19.56
CA LYS A 5 -11.13 5.35 -20.53
C LYS A 5 -11.49 3.99 -19.91
N SER A 6 -12.58 3.37 -20.36
CA SER A 6 -12.90 2.01 -19.90
C SER A 6 -11.84 1.07 -20.47
N GLY A 7 -11.03 0.50 -19.60
CA GLY A 7 -10.17 -0.63 -19.96
C GLY A 7 -10.99 -1.80 -20.51
N SER A 8 -10.32 -2.75 -21.14
CA SER A 8 -10.97 -4.00 -21.51
C SER A 8 -11.56 -4.67 -20.26
N ARG A 9 -12.64 -5.45 -20.39
CA ARG A 9 -13.28 -6.17 -19.27
C ARG A 9 -12.26 -6.94 -18.40
N LEU A 10 -11.17 -7.41 -19.00
CA LEU A 10 -10.08 -8.10 -18.29
C LEU A 10 -9.23 -7.15 -17.43
N GLU A 11 -8.88 -5.96 -17.93
CA GLU A 11 -8.14 -4.96 -17.16
C GLU A 11 -8.94 -4.48 -15.96
N THR A 12 -10.25 -4.26 -16.12
CA THR A 12 -11.14 -3.92 -14.99
C THR A 12 -11.21 -5.03 -13.94
N GLU A 13 -11.21 -6.31 -14.36
CA GLU A 13 -11.23 -7.43 -13.42
C GLU A 13 -9.89 -7.59 -12.69
N ILE A 14 -8.76 -7.32 -13.35
CA ILE A 14 -7.44 -7.27 -12.72
C ILE A 14 -7.40 -6.16 -11.67
N GLU A 15 -7.81 -4.94 -12.02
CA GLU A 15 -7.86 -3.81 -11.09
C GLU A 15 -8.75 -4.09 -9.87
N ARG A 16 -9.93 -4.66 -10.10
CA ARG A 16 -10.83 -5.10 -9.03
C ARG A 16 -10.16 -6.14 -8.13
N SER A 17 -9.56 -7.17 -8.73
CA SER A 17 -8.92 -8.25 -7.97
C SER A 17 -7.77 -7.73 -7.09
N ARG A 18 -6.99 -6.76 -7.58
CA ARG A 18 -5.94 -6.10 -6.79
C ARG A 18 -6.54 -5.27 -5.64
N SER A 19 -7.62 -4.54 -5.91
CA SER A 19 -8.29 -3.69 -4.91
C SER A 19 -8.96 -4.49 -3.80
N GLU A 20 -9.52 -5.65 -4.14
CA GLU A 20 -10.19 -6.56 -3.20
C GLU A 20 -9.21 -7.58 -2.57
N GLY A 21 -7.92 -7.50 -2.86
CA GLY A 21 -6.91 -8.43 -2.34
C GLY A 21 -7.10 -9.89 -2.78
N GLN A 22 -7.73 -10.13 -3.93
CA GLN A 22 -8.00 -11.46 -4.49
C GLN A 22 -6.79 -11.98 -5.27
N TRP A 23 -5.65 -12.08 -4.58
CA TRP A 23 -4.35 -12.41 -5.19
C TRP A 23 -4.34 -13.78 -5.87
N ASP A 24 -5.15 -14.73 -5.40
CA ASP A 24 -5.26 -16.08 -5.98
C ASP A 24 -5.81 -16.07 -7.42
N LYS A 25 -6.57 -15.04 -7.81
CA LYS A 25 -7.13 -14.91 -9.16
C LYS A 25 -6.12 -14.35 -10.17
N ILE A 26 -5.13 -13.58 -9.70
CA ILE A 26 -4.21 -12.83 -10.57
C ILE A 26 -3.45 -13.72 -11.56
N PRO A 27 -2.92 -14.91 -11.19
CA PRO A 27 -2.19 -15.75 -12.16
C PRO A 27 -3.02 -16.16 -13.37
N GLU A 28 -4.29 -16.50 -13.16
CA GLU A 28 -5.20 -16.87 -14.25
C GLU A 28 -5.58 -15.66 -15.11
N LEU A 29 -5.81 -14.50 -14.50
CA LEU A 29 -6.08 -13.25 -15.23
C LEU A 29 -4.88 -12.82 -16.08
N VAL A 30 -3.66 -12.95 -15.56
CA VAL A 30 -2.42 -12.69 -16.31
C VAL A 30 -2.27 -13.65 -17.48
N ARG A 31 -2.56 -14.95 -17.29
CA ARG A 31 -2.55 -15.94 -18.39
C ARG A 31 -3.49 -15.53 -19.53
N GLN A 32 -4.69 -15.03 -19.20
CA GLN A 32 -5.65 -14.52 -20.18
C GLN A 32 -5.18 -13.22 -20.85
N LEU A 33 -4.41 -12.40 -20.15
CA LEU A 33 -3.85 -11.14 -20.69
C LEU A 33 -2.78 -11.43 -21.74
N SER A 34 -1.83 -12.32 -21.43
CA SER A 34 -0.75 -12.73 -22.35
C SER A 34 -1.30 -13.45 -23.58
N ALA A 35 -2.38 -14.22 -23.45
CA ALA A 35 -3.03 -14.90 -24.58
C ALA A 35 -3.64 -13.92 -25.60
N LYS A 36 -3.95 -12.68 -25.20
CA LYS A 36 -4.53 -11.65 -26.08
C LYS A 36 -3.48 -10.76 -26.73
N LEU A 37 -2.34 -10.55 -26.06
CA LEU A 37 -1.33 -9.57 -26.45
C LEU A 37 0.07 -10.08 -26.05
N ILE A 38 0.90 -10.43 -27.05
CA ILE A 38 2.30 -10.85 -26.85
C ILE A 38 3.14 -9.72 -26.20
N SER A 39 2.70 -8.46 -26.32
CA SER A 39 3.40 -7.28 -25.79
C SER A 39 3.20 -7.01 -24.29
N ASN A 40 2.45 -7.85 -23.56
CA ASN A 40 2.09 -7.59 -22.15
C ASN A 40 2.89 -8.41 -21.12
N ASP A 41 3.97 -9.07 -21.53
CA ASP A 41 4.78 -9.91 -20.64
C ASP A 41 5.29 -9.15 -19.41
N ASP A 42 5.67 -7.88 -19.55
CA ASP A 42 6.23 -7.10 -18.45
C ASP A 42 5.14 -6.70 -17.43
N LEU A 43 3.91 -6.40 -17.90
CA LEU A 43 2.76 -6.18 -17.03
C LEU A 43 2.34 -7.47 -16.33
N GLY A 44 2.39 -8.60 -17.03
CA GLY A 44 2.18 -9.91 -16.42
C GLY A 44 3.18 -10.19 -15.30
N ASN A 45 4.47 -9.89 -15.52
CA ASN A 45 5.50 -10.01 -14.51
C ASN A 45 5.27 -9.10 -13.30
N LEU A 46 4.91 -7.84 -13.51
CA LEU A 46 4.53 -6.92 -12.43
C LEU A 46 3.41 -7.51 -11.56
N LEU A 47 2.30 -7.93 -12.18
CA LEU A 47 1.12 -8.45 -11.49
C LEU A 47 1.41 -9.76 -10.75
N LEU A 48 2.20 -10.66 -11.34
CA LEU A 48 2.60 -11.91 -10.69
C LEU A 48 3.56 -11.66 -9.51
N GLY A 49 4.50 -10.73 -9.66
CA GLY A 49 5.41 -10.31 -8.59
C GLY A 49 4.64 -9.73 -7.41
N GLU A 50 3.69 -8.83 -7.66
CA GLU A 50 2.82 -8.28 -6.63
C GLU A 50 1.99 -9.35 -5.92
N ALA A 51 1.26 -10.18 -6.66
CA ALA A 51 0.38 -11.20 -6.08
C ALA A 51 1.15 -12.17 -5.18
N LYS A 52 2.32 -12.64 -5.63
CA LYS A 52 3.20 -13.52 -4.84
C LYS A 52 3.74 -12.83 -3.59
N LEU A 53 4.10 -11.54 -3.68
CA LEU A 53 4.57 -10.77 -2.53
C LEU A 53 3.45 -10.62 -1.49
N GLN A 54 2.24 -10.29 -1.93
CA GLN A 54 1.09 -10.10 -1.04
C GLN A 54 0.66 -11.42 -0.37
N GLN A 55 0.63 -12.53 -1.13
CA GLN A 55 0.41 -13.86 -0.57
C GLN A 55 1.47 -14.23 0.48
N TYR A 56 2.75 -13.98 0.17
CA TYR A 56 3.84 -14.24 1.10
C TYR A 56 3.68 -13.45 2.42
N LEU A 57 3.29 -12.17 2.34
CA LEU A 57 3.08 -11.32 3.51
C LEU A 57 1.88 -11.77 4.34
N LYS A 58 0.81 -12.25 3.70
CA LYS A 58 -0.35 -12.84 4.37
C LYS A 58 0.01 -14.12 5.12
N GLU A 59 0.76 -15.02 4.49
CA GLU A 59 1.21 -16.27 5.11
C GLU A 59 2.29 -16.06 6.17
N ASN A 60 3.02 -14.94 6.09
CA ASN A 60 4.13 -14.64 6.97
C ASN A 60 4.05 -13.21 7.50
N PRO A 61 3.07 -12.90 8.38
CA PRO A 61 2.87 -11.55 8.90
C PRO A 61 4.13 -10.97 9.52
N ILE A 62 4.42 -9.70 9.25
CA ILE A 62 5.58 -9.00 9.81
C ILE A 62 5.24 -8.63 11.25
N LYS A 63 6.10 -9.02 12.20
CA LYS A 63 5.97 -8.62 13.61
C LYS A 63 6.90 -7.45 13.88
N GLN A 64 6.42 -6.47 14.64
CA GLN A 64 7.25 -5.34 15.05
C GLN A 64 8.46 -5.83 15.84
N GLY A 65 9.66 -5.39 15.45
CA GLY A 65 10.92 -5.79 16.10
C GLY A 65 11.46 -7.18 15.70
N ALA A 66 10.86 -7.86 14.72
CA ALA A 66 11.41 -9.11 14.20
C ALA A 66 12.73 -8.88 13.44
N SER A 67 13.64 -9.86 13.53
CA SER A 67 14.92 -9.83 12.78
C SER A 67 14.70 -10.06 11.27
N PRO A 68 15.62 -9.58 10.41
CA PRO A 68 15.62 -9.86 8.98
C PRO A 68 15.45 -11.35 8.70
N ARG A 69 14.57 -11.68 7.76
CA ARG A 69 14.28 -13.08 7.42
C ARG A 69 15.38 -13.59 6.48
N SER A 70 15.84 -14.82 6.71
CA SER A 70 16.72 -15.53 5.78
C SER A 70 16.11 -15.55 4.36
N PRO A 71 16.94 -15.65 3.30
CA PRO A 71 16.44 -15.76 1.92
C PRO A 71 15.39 -16.86 1.82
N ARG A 72 14.21 -16.51 1.30
CA ARG A 72 13.11 -17.45 1.14
C ARG A 72 12.85 -17.70 -0.34
N PRO A 73 12.68 -18.96 -0.78
CA PRO A 73 12.44 -19.27 -2.20
C PRO A 73 11.30 -18.47 -2.82
N GLN A 74 10.22 -18.19 -2.07
CA GLN A 74 9.11 -17.37 -2.53
C GLN A 74 9.53 -15.94 -2.90
N LEU A 75 10.41 -15.32 -2.09
CA LEU A 75 10.88 -13.95 -2.32
C LEU A 75 11.84 -13.87 -3.51
N VAL A 76 12.63 -14.93 -3.75
CA VAL A 76 13.47 -15.04 -4.96
C VAL A 76 12.61 -15.01 -6.23
N GLU A 77 11.48 -15.72 -6.24
CA GLU A 77 10.54 -15.70 -7.37
C GLU A 77 9.86 -14.33 -7.53
N VAL A 78 9.49 -13.65 -6.43
CA VAL A 78 8.99 -12.26 -6.48
C VAL A 78 10.04 -11.34 -7.12
N ARG A 79 11.29 -11.40 -6.64
CA ARG A 79 12.41 -10.62 -7.16
C ARG A 79 12.60 -10.83 -8.65
N LYS A 80 12.58 -12.08 -9.10
CA LYS A 80 12.71 -12.44 -10.52
C LYS A 80 11.63 -11.79 -11.38
N HIS A 81 10.37 -11.86 -10.95
CA HIS A 81 9.26 -11.22 -11.67
C HIS A 81 9.41 -9.69 -11.72
N LEU A 82 9.66 -9.05 -10.58
CA LEU A 82 9.77 -7.58 -10.53
C LEU A 82 10.99 -7.07 -11.31
N THR A 83 12.10 -7.81 -11.30
CA THR A 83 13.29 -7.51 -12.10
C THR A 83 12.97 -7.61 -13.58
N ALA A 84 12.33 -8.69 -14.03
CA ALA A 84 11.92 -8.83 -15.43
C ALA A 84 10.96 -7.72 -15.89
N ALA A 85 10.06 -7.26 -15.01
CA ALA A 85 9.15 -6.16 -15.29
C ALA A 85 9.88 -4.80 -15.47
N LEU A 86 10.97 -4.58 -14.73
CA LEU A 86 11.75 -3.34 -14.76
C LEU A 86 12.83 -3.32 -15.85
N ASP A 87 13.49 -4.45 -16.10
CA ASP A 87 14.69 -4.55 -16.95
C ASP A 87 14.47 -4.08 -18.38
N ARG A 88 13.29 -4.35 -18.94
CA ARG A 88 13.01 -4.05 -20.35
C ARG A 88 12.47 -2.64 -20.58
N GLY A 89 11.96 -1.98 -19.52
CA GLY A 89 11.44 -0.62 -19.60
C GLY A 89 10.22 -0.42 -20.51
N ASN A 90 9.49 -1.48 -20.87
CA ASN A 90 8.32 -1.36 -21.78
C ASN A 90 7.01 -1.03 -21.06
N LEU A 91 7.01 -1.01 -19.72
CA LEU A 91 5.85 -0.63 -18.94
C LEU A 91 5.53 0.85 -19.11
N LYS A 92 4.22 1.18 -19.06
CA LYS A 92 3.80 2.58 -18.91
C LYS A 92 4.39 3.17 -17.63
N SER A 93 4.60 4.49 -17.61
CA SER A 93 5.20 5.21 -16.47
C SER A 93 4.56 4.84 -15.12
N ASP A 94 3.23 4.80 -15.06
CA ASP A 94 2.51 4.45 -13.82
C ASP A 94 2.87 3.03 -13.33
N TYR A 95 2.93 2.06 -14.24
CA TYR A 95 3.32 0.68 -13.92
C TYR A 95 4.81 0.54 -13.60
N MET A 96 5.68 1.35 -14.21
CA MET A 96 7.11 1.43 -13.83
C MET A 96 7.25 1.92 -12.39
N GLN A 97 6.46 2.91 -11.98
CA GLN A 97 6.42 3.38 -10.59
C GLN A 97 5.89 2.28 -9.67
N GLU A 98 4.81 1.57 -10.03
CA GLU A 98 4.30 0.43 -9.24
C GLU A 98 5.38 -0.65 -9.03
N ALA A 99 6.05 -1.07 -10.10
CA ALA A 99 7.12 -2.06 -10.04
C ALA A 99 8.26 -1.62 -9.13
N SER A 100 8.64 -0.34 -9.20
CA SER A 100 9.70 0.24 -8.36
C SER A 100 9.29 0.30 -6.88
N VAL A 101 8.05 0.68 -6.57
CA VAL A 101 7.51 0.67 -5.19
C VAL A 101 7.49 -0.75 -4.62
N LEU A 102 7.10 -1.74 -5.42
CA LEU A 102 7.04 -3.14 -5.01
C LEU A 102 8.45 -3.72 -4.81
N MET A 103 9.41 -3.35 -5.64
CA MET A 103 10.82 -3.74 -5.46
C MET A 103 11.40 -3.17 -4.15
N ALA A 104 11.05 -1.91 -3.82
CA ALA A 104 11.47 -1.29 -2.57
C ALA A 104 10.87 -2.00 -1.35
N LYS A 105 9.57 -2.33 -1.41
CA LYS A 105 8.89 -3.12 -0.38
C LYS A 105 9.52 -4.50 -0.22
N LEU A 106 9.81 -5.20 -1.32
CA LEU A 106 10.51 -6.48 -1.28
C LEU A 106 11.86 -6.36 -0.57
N SER A 107 12.64 -5.33 -0.88
CA SER A 107 13.95 -5.10 -0.27
C SER A 107 13.84 -4.87 1.24
N TYR A 108 12.81 -4.14 1.70
CA TYR A 108 12.50 -4.02 3.12
C TYR A 108 12.18 -5.37 3.77
N VAL A 109 11.36 -6.19 3.10
CA VAL A 109 10.94 -7.52 3.60
C VAL A 109 12.12 -8.50 3.69
N GLU A 110 13.09 -8.38 2.79
CA GLU A 110 14.35 -9.12 2.82
C GLU A 110 15.36 -8.56 3.83
N GLY A 111 15.09 -7.38 4.42
CA GLY A 111 15.91 -6.73 5.43
C GLY A 111 16.98 -5.78 4.90
N ASP A 112 17.01 -5.52 3.59
CA ASP A 112 17.87 -4.51 2.99
C ASP A 112 17.20 -3.14 3.02
N TYR A 113 17.22 -2.52 4.21
CA TYR A 113 16.58 -1.23 4.47
C TYR A 113 17.25 -0.07 3.73
N SER A 114 18.56 -0.17 3.49
CA SER A 114 19.30 0.85 2.75
C SER A 114 18.93 0.86 1.28
N GLU A 115 18.86 -0.31 0.64
CA GLU A 115 18.41 -0.40 -0.75
C GLU A 115 16.93 -0.01 -0.89
N ALA A 116 16.07 -0.46 0.01
CA ALA A 116 14.66 -0.07 0.03
C ALA A 116 14.50 1.46 0.08
N PHE A 117 15.24 2.14 0.99
CA PHE A 117 15.22 3.59 1.10
C PHE A 117 15.67 4.29 -0.19
N ASN A 118 16.79 3.83 -0.76
CA ASN A 118 17.33 4.38 -2.02
C ASN A 118 16.34 4.25 -3.18
N GLN A 119 15.62 3.13 -3.25
CA GLN A 119 14.60 2.91 -4.27
C GLN A 119 13.40 3.84 -4.08
N TYR A 120 12.90 4.01 -2.85
CA TYR A 120 11.84 4.98 -2.59
C TYR A 120 12.22 6.41 -2.95
N GLY A 121 13.50 6.79 -2.78
CA GLY A 121 14.03 8.08 -3.22
C GLY A 121 13.95 8.32 -4.73
N LYS A 122 13.91 7.26 -5.55
CA LYS A 122 13.85 7.34 -7.02
C LYS A 122 12.42 7.43 -7.58
N VAL A 123 11.41 7.01 -6.81
CA VAL A 123 10.01 6.93 -7.28
C VAL A 123 9.29 8.28 -7.19
N THR A 124 9.81 9.24 -6.44
CA THR A 124 9.17 10.53 -6.16
C THR A 124 7.72 10.36 -5.69
N LEU A 125 7.55 9.80 -4.48
CA LEU A 125 6.23 9.46 -3.92
C LEU A 125 5.25 10.66 -3.87
N ASP A 126 5.76 11.88 -3.81
CA ASP A 126 4.98 13.13 -3.76
C ASP A 126 4.25 13.45 -5.08
N GLU A 127 4.71 12.90 -6.20
CA GLU A 127 4.12 13.14 -7.53
C GLU A 127 3.07 12.09 -7.91
N LEU A 128 2.87 11.07 -7.06
CA LEU A 128 1.91 10.01 -7.33
C LEU A 128 0.47 10.53 -7.20
N ALA A 129 -0.31 10.35 -8.26
CA ALA A 129 -1.69 10.81 -8.28
C ALA A 129 -2.55 10.06 -7.25
N LEU A 130 -3.22 10.82 -6.38
CA LEU A 130 -4.19 10.31 -5.40
C LEU A 130 -5.63 10.46 -5.89
N VAL A 131 -5.93 11.58 -6.55
CA VAL A 131 -7.29 11.90 -7.01
C VAL A 131 -7.67 11.00 -8.18
N GLY A 132 -8.73 10.22 -8.00
CA GLY A 132 -9.22 9.29 -9.03
C GLY A 132 -8.33 8.06 -9.24
N ALA A 133 -7.34 7.84 -8.37
CA ALA A 133 -6.54 6.63 -8.38
C ALA A 133 -7.39 5.40 -8.02
N PRO A 134 -7.12 4.23 -8.60
CA PRO A 134 -7.73 2.98 -8.16
C PRO A 134 -7.43 2.69 -6.68
N VAL A 135 -8.34 1.99 -6.01
CA VAL A 135 -8.24 1.66 -4.57
C VAL A 135 -6.91 0.95 -4.23
N TYR A 136 -6.49 -0.04 -5.03
CA TYR A 136 -5.20 -0.72 -4.80
C TYR A 136 -4.00 0.25 -4.85
N ARG A 137 -4.09 1.32 -5.66
CA ARG A 137 -3.00 2.27 -5.83
C ARG A 137 -2.87 3.19 -4.62
N LEU A 138 -3.99 3.59 -4.01
CA LEU A 138 -4.00 4.33 -2.74
C LEU A 138 -3.34 3.51 -1.63
N SER A 139 -3.72 2.25 -1.48
CA SER A 139 -3.09 1.32 -0.52
C SER A 139 -1.59 1.21 -0.77
N MET A 140 -1.17 0.98 -2.01
CA MET A 140 0.24 0.89 -2.37
C MET A 140 1.05 2.14 -2.00
N ILE A 141 0.50 3.33 -2.21
CA ILE A 141 1.18 4.59 -1.90
C ILE A 141 1.26 4.79 -0.37
N ALA A 142 0.17 4.53 0.35
CA ALA A 142 0.17 4.59 1.81
C ALA A 142 1.24 3.66 2.40
N GLU A 143 1.30 2.41 1.94
CA GLU A 143 2.29 1.43 2.37
C GLU A 143 3.72 1.83 1.97
N ALA A 144 3.90 2.48 0.81
CA ALA A 144 5.20 2.99 0.39
C ALA A 144 5.75 4.04 1.37
N TYR A 145 4.91 5.00 1.78
CA TYR A 145 5.29 6.00 2.77
C TYR A 145 5.61 5.38 4.14
N ALA A 146 4.78 4.43 4.62
CA ALA A 146 5.06 3.72 5.87
C ALA A 146 6.40 2.96 5.79
N THR A 147 6.65 2.27 4.69
CA THR A 147 7.88 1.49 4.48
C THR A 147 9.09 2.41 4.39
N LYS A 148 9.00 3.55 3.70
CA LYS A 148 10.06 4.58 3.66
C LYS A 148 10.40 5.08 5.07
N GLY A 149 9.38 5.40 5.89
CA GLY A 149 9.56 5.79 7.29
C GLY A 149 10.25 4.71 8.13
N LEU A 150 9.81 3.45 7.97
CA LEU A 150 10.44 2.30 8.65
C LEU A 150 11.90 2.09 8.23
N CYS A 151 12.23 2.31 6.95
CA CYS A 151 13.62 2.25 6.49
C CYS A 151 14.45 3.35 7.15
N LEU A 152 13.95 4.59 7.18
CA LEU A 152 14.63 5.71 7.83
C LEU A 152 14.92 5.45 9.30
N GLU A 153 13.97 4.88 10.05
CA GLU A 153 14.18 4.49 11.46
C GLU A 153 15.30 3.43 11.63
N LYS A 154 15.54 2.59 10.61
CA LYS A 154 16.48 1.46 10.65
C LYS A 154 17.87 1.79 10.10
N VAL A 155 17.96 2.71 9.15
CA VAL A 155 19.25 3.15 8.59
C VAL A 155 19.98 3.92 9.69
N PRO A 156 21.24 3.58 10.03
CA PRO A 156 22.00 4.30 11.06
C PRO A 156 22.11 5.80 10.76
N ALA A 157 22.11 6.64 11.79
CA ALA A 157 22.47 8.04 11.65
C ALA A 157 23.92 8.17 11.12
N ALA A 158 24.15 9.09 10.19
CA ALA A 158 25.49 9.46 9.78
C ALA A 158 26.17 10.22 10.93
N SER A 159 26.99 9.53 11.73
CA SER A 159 27.79 10.04 12.86
C SER A 159 27.05 10.89 13.92
N PRO A 160 27.19 10.61 15.23
CA PRO A 160 26.54 11.39 16.29
C PRO A 160 26.94 12.88 16.36
N SER A 161 27.98 13.29 15.61
CA SER A 161 28.45 14.68 15.49
C SER A 161 27.58 15.59 14.61
N LEU A 162 26.58 15.06 13.88
CA LEU A 162 25.68 15.83 13.01
C LEU A 162 24.30 15.97 13.65
N SER A 163 24.20 16.69 14.79
CA SER A 163 22.94 16.85 15.53
C SER A 163 21.78 17.37 14.67
N ASN A 164 22.03 18.31 13.76
CA ASN A 164 21.01 18.87 12.88
C ASN A 164 20.49 17.84 11.88
N TYR A 165 21.35 16.95 11.36
CA TYR A 165 20.97 15.88 10.45
C TYR A 165 20.00 14.89 11.11
N ASN A 166 20.19 14.61 12.41
CA ASN A 166 19.29 13.71 13.15
C ASN A 166 17.90 14.34 13.36
N VAL A 167 17.82 15.65 13.61
CA VAL A 167 16.54 16.36 13.73
C VAL A 167 15.80 16.38 12.39
N ASP A 168 16.50 16.68 11.29
CA ASP A 168 15.91 16.67 9.94
C ASP A 168 15.40 15.27 9.57
N LYS A 169 16.18 14.24 9.93
CA LYS A 169 15.80 12.84 9.73
C LYS A 169 14.58 12.45 10.56
N ASP A 170 14.54 12.79 11.84
CA ASP A 170 13.40 12.49 12.71
C ASP A 170 12.12 13.17 12.21
N GLN A 171 12.25 14.40 11.69
CA GLN A 171 11.16 15.10 11.05
C GLN A 171 10.71 14.42 9.75
N GLU A 172 11.64 13.93 8.91
CA GLU A 172 11.31 13.18 7.69
C GLU A 172 10.58 11.86 8.02
N VAL A 173 11.00 11.15 9.07
CA VAL A 173 10.32 9.94 9.56
C VAL A 173 8.87 10.23 9.92
N ILE A 174 8.64 11.28 10.71
CA ILE A 174 7.28 11.70 11.11
C ILE A 174 6.46 12.04 9.85
N THR A 175 7.00 12.85 8.94
CA THR A 175 6.32 13.23 7.69
C THR A 175 5.97 12.02 6.82
N CYS A 176 6.82 10.99 6.77
CA CYS A 176 6.49 9.74 6.07
C CYS A 176 5.26 9.07 6.68
N TYR A 177 5.21 8.89 8.00
CA TYR A 177 4.07 8.27 8.65
C TYR A 177 2.80 9.10 8.59
N GLU A 178 2.93 10.43 8.64
CA GLU A 178 1.84 11.36 8.48
C GLU A 178 1.17 11.24 7.10
N LYS A 179 1.96 11.31 6.02
CA LYS A 179 1.46 11.09 4.65
C LYS A 179 0.88 9.68 4.48
N SER A 180 1.53 8.68 5.07
CA SER A 180 1.04 7.30 5.04
C SER A 180 -0.35 7.19 5.67
N GLY A 181 -0.55 7.75 6.87
CA GLY A 181 -1.82 7.75 7.57
C GLY A 181 -2.92 8.48 6.80
N ASP A 182 -2.63 9.67 6.27
CA ASP A 182 -3.59 10.47 5.50
C ASP A 182 -4.09 9.72 4.25
N ILE A 183 -3.17 9.08 3.51
CA ILE A 183 -3.50 8.29 2.32
C ILE A 183 -4.18 6.97 2.70
N ALA A 184 -3.82 6.36 3.84
CA ALA A 184 -4.49 5.16 4.34
C ALA A 184 -5.95 5.42 4.71
N LEU A 185 -6.25 6.57 5.31
CA LEU A 185 -7.63 6.99 5.58
C LEU A 185 -8.42 7.22 4.27
N LEU A 186 -7.81 7.86 3.28
CA LEU A 186 -8.41 8.01 1.95
C LEU A 186 -8.68 6.64 1.28
N TYR A 187 -7.74 5.70 1.39
CA TYR A 187 -7.90 4.33 0.91
C TYR A 187 -9.12 3.66 1.57
N LEU A 188 -9.23 3.72 2.90
CA LEU A 188 -10.34 3.11 3.64
C LEU A 188 -11.71 3.69 3.22
N GLN A 189 -11.78 5.00 3.05
CA GLN A 189 -12.99 5.66 2.54
C GLN A 189 -13.37 5.20 1.12
N GLU A 190 -12.40 5.01 0.24
CA GLU A 190 -12.67 4.52 -1.12
C GLU A 190 -13.06 3.03 -1.15
N VAL A 191 -12.52 2.21 -0.25
CA VAL A 191 -12.97 0.82 -0.05
C VAL A 191 -14.44 0.78 0.37
N GLU A 192 -14.80 1.57 1.37
CA GLU A 192 -16.17 1.65 1.89
C GLU A 192 -17.17 2.10 0.81
N LYS A 193 -16.82 3.13 0.04
CA LYS A 193 -17.62 3.59 -1.11
C LYS A 193 -17.80 2.49 -2.16
N ALA A 194 -16.74 1.73 -2.46
CA ALA A 194 -16.81 0.65 -3.44
C ALA A 194 -17.71 -0.51 -2.96
N LEU A 195 -17.66 -0.85 -1.68
CA LEU A 195 -18.53 -1.85 -1.06
C LEU A 195 -20.00 -1.40 -1.12
N SER A 196 -20.28 -0.16 -0.74
CA SER A 196 -21.62 0.44 -0.76
C SER A 196 -22.23 0.48 -2.17
N ALA A 197 -21.44 0.85 -3.19
CA ALA A 197 -21.88 0.83 -4.58
C ALA A 197 -22.13 -0.59 -5.13
N GLY A 198 -21.42 -1.59 -4.62
CA GLY A 198 -21.60 -3.01 -4.99
C GLY A 198 -22.91 -3.61 -4.46
N LEU A 199 -23.38 -3.14 -3.29
CA LEU A 199 -24.62 -3.60 -2.65
C LEU A 199 -25.88 -3.15 -3.41
N GLN A 200 -25.87 -1.96 -4.01
CA GLN A 200 -27.01 -1.45 -4.79
C GLN A 200 -27.29 -2.24 -6.09
N ASN A 201 -26.32 -3.02 -6.58
CA ASN A 201 -26.43 -3.79 -7.83
C ASN A 201 -26.69 -5.30 -7.62
N ARG A 202 -26.90 -5.76 -6.38
CA ARG A 202 -27.23 -7.17 -6.07
C ARG A 202 -28.58 -7.24 -5.36
N SER A 203 -29.49 -8.10 -5.85
CA SER A 203 -30.71 -8.46 -5.12
C SER A 203 -30.38 -8.93 -3.69
N PRO A 204 -31.26 -8.69 -2.70
CA PRO A 204 -30.98 -8.97 -1.29
C PRO A 204 -30.87 -10.47 -1.08
N LYS A 205 -29.66 -11.00 -1.18
CA LYS A 205 -29.28 -12.27 -0.57
C LYS A 205 -28.38 -11.95 0.61
N PRO A 206 -28.58 -12.59 1.78
CA PRO A 206 -27.64 -12.48 2.89
C PRO A 206 -26.33 -13.11 2.44
N GLY A 207 -25.41 -12.28 1.94
CA GLY A 207 -24.02 -12.64 1.70
C GLY A 207 -23.27 -12.68 3.02
N PRO A 208 -22.06 -13.28 3.05
CA PRO A 208 -21.31 -13.42 4.27
C PRO A 208 -21.07 -12.05 4.89
N VAL A 209 -21.21 -12.01 6.22
CA VAL A 209 -20.84 -10.92 7.13
C VAL A 209 -19.64 -10.18 6.58
N ALA A 210 -19.70 -8.84 6.52
CA ALA A 210 -18.62 -7.97 6.09
C ALA A 210 -17.29 -8.58 6.53
N GLN A 211 -16.48 -9.05 5.57
CA GLN A 211 -15.15 -9.56 5.90
C GLN A 211 -14.46 -8.40 6.60
N GLU A 212 -14.17 -8.57 7.89
CA GLU A 212 -13.36 -7.64 8.65
C GLU A 212 -12.06 -7.50 7.86
N GLN A 213 -11.91 -6.36 7.17
CA GLN A 213 -10.78 -6.11 6.30
C GLN A 213 -9.58 -5.95 7.21
N GLU A 214 -8.89 -7.05 7.51
CA GLU A 214 -7.69 -7.02 8.34
C GLU A 214 -6.64 -6.16 7.64
N LEU A 215 -6.22 -5.09 8.33
CA LEU A 215 -5.22 -4.18 7.79
C LEU A 215 -3.86 -4.86 7.77
N GLY A 216 -3.13 -4.71 6.66
CA GLY A 216 -1.76 -5.18 6.58
C GLY A 216 -0.83 -4.36 7.48
N TYR A 217 0.26 -5.00 7.95
CA TYR A 217 1.27 -4.40 8.82
C TYR A 217 1.71 -2.97 8.44
N PHE A 218 1.92 -2.71 7.14
CA PHE A 218 2.37 -1.42 6.66
C PHE A 218 1.28 -0.34 6.77
N LEU A 219 0.02 -0.67 6.49
CA LEU A 219 -1.11 0.25 6.66
C LEU A 219 -1.37 0.53 8.14
N GLU A 220 -1.36 -0.50 8.99
CA GLU A 220 -1.46 -0.33 10.44
C GLU A 220 -0.35 0.58 10.98
N THR A 221 0.89 0.35 10.51
CA THR A 221 2.03 1.19 10.86
C THR A 221 1.82 2.62 10.40
N GLY A 222 1.35 2.83 9.16
CA GLY A 222 1.05 4.16 8.62
C GLY A 222 0.05 4.94 9.45
N LEU A 223 -1.05 4.30 9.85
CA LEU A 223 -2.07 4.91 10.71
C LEU A 223 -1.55 5.20 12.12
N GLN A 224 -0.74 4.32 12.69
CA GLN A 224 -0.41 4.40 14.11
C GLN A 224 0.87 5.17 14.44
N ARG A 225 1.90 5.06 13.60
CA ARG A 225 3.27 5.39 14.02
C ARG A 225 3.50 6.88 14.24
N ALA A 226 2.85 7.75 13.45
CA ALA A 226 2.99 9.21 13.58
C ALA A 226 2.59 9.72 14.97
N HIS A 227 1.38 9.39 15.44
CA HIS A 227 0.90 9.87 16.75
C HIS A 227 1.68 9.24 17.91
N VAL A 228 2.12 7.98 17.78
CA VAL A 228 3.01 7.33 18.75
C VAL A 228 4.32 8.09 18.90
N ILE A 229 4.93 8.54 17.80
CA ILE A 229 6.17 9.33 17.84
C ILE A 229 5.90 10.69 18.47
N HIS A 230 4.82 11.38 18.09
CA HIS A 230 4.43 12.66 18.69
C HIS A 230 4.30 12.57 20.22
N PHE A 231 3.64 11.52 20.73
CA PHE A 231 3.54 11.30 22.18
C PHE A 231 4.89 11.01 22.84
N LYS A 232 5.75 10.20 22.22
CA LYS A 232 7.10 9.93 22.72
C LYS A 232 7.97 11.18 22.80
N ASN A 233 7.78 12.11 21.87
CA ASN A 233 8.52 13.36 21.80
C ASN A 233 7.93 14.46 22.71
N GLY A 234 6.82 14.18 23.42
CA GLY A 234 6.13 15.17 24.26
C GLY A 234 5.25 16.16 23.47
N ASN A 235 5.07 15.98 22.17
CA ASN A 235 4.24 16.81 21.30
C ASN A 235 2.75 16.43 21.41
N LEU A 236 2.19 16.54 22.63
CA LEU A 236 0.85 16.05 22.95
C LEU A 236 -0.26 16.64 22.06
N THR A 237 -0.19 17.93 21.72
CA THR A 237 -1.18 18.59 20.86
C THR A 237 -1.24 17.96 19.47
N GLN A 238 -0.08 17.71 18.85
CA GLN A 238 0.01 17.08 17.54
C GLN A 238 -0.43 15.61 17.61
N GLY A 239 0.01 14.87 18.64
CA GLY A 239 -0.38 13.48 18.85
C GLY A 239 -1.89 13.30 19.03
N VAL A 240 -2.53 14.13 19.87
CA VAL A 240 -3.99 14.12 20.06
C VAL A 240 -4.72 14.54 18.78
N GLY A 241 -4.22 15.54 18.06
CA GLY A 241 -4.78 15.98 16.78
C GLY A 241 -4.86 14.83 15.79
N ARG A 242 -3.72 14.15 15.56
CA ARG A 242 -3.62 12.98 14.67
C ARG A 242 -4.53 11.83 15.12
N PHE A 243 -4.54 11.52 16.41
CA PHE A 243 -5.40 10.45 16.93
C PHE A 243 -6.89 10.75 16.70
N ARG A 244 -7.33 12.00 16.85
CA ARG A 244 -8.70 12.42 16.56
C ARG A 244 -9.06 12.35 15.08
N GLU A 245 -8.14 12.67 14.18
CA GLU A 245 -8.36 12.55 12.73
C GLU A 245 -8.66 11.10 12.35
N ILE A 246 -7.88 10.16 12.89
CA ILE A 246 -8.08 8.72 12.67
C ILE A 246 -9.42 8.28 13.23
N LEU A 247 -9.74 8.63 14.48
CA LEU A 247 -11.04 8.26 15.09
C LEU A 247 -12.22 8.85 14.31
N ARG A 248 -12.16 10.09 13.85
CA ARG A 248 -13.24 10.69 13.05
C ARG A 248 -13.45 9.97 11.72
N ALA A 249 -12.38 9.51 11.09
CA ALA A 249 -12.49 8.75 9.86
C ALA A 249 -13.10 7.36 10.08
N VAL A 250 -12.89 6.77 11.26
CA VAL A 250 -13.51 5.49 11.68
C VAL A 250 -14.97 5.70 12.14
N ASP A 251 -15.28 6.77 12.87
CA ASP A 251 -16.61 7.04 13.44
C ASP A 251 -17.66 7.46 12.40
N GLN A 252 -17.25 7.85 11.18
CA GLN A 252 -18.19 8.07 10.07
C GLN A 252 -19.03 6.81 9.74
N ASP A 253 -18.61 5.62 10.19
CA ASP A 253 -19.34 4.35 10.09
C ASP A 253 -20.45 4.14 11.16
N HIS A 254 -20.45 4.89 12.27
CA HIS A 254 -21.34 4.60 13.41
C HIS A 254 -22.45 5.62 13.66
N THR A 255 -22.51 6.69 12.88
CA THR A 255 -23.59 7.70 12.96
C THR A 255 -24.59 7.57 11.83
N GLU A 256 -25.16 6.39 11.59
CA GLU A 256 -26.53 6.35 11.07
C GLU A 256 -27.48 6.68 12.23
N PRO A 257 -28.30 7.75 12.15
CA PRO A 257 -29.38 7.92 13.10
C PRO A 257 -30.36 6.77 12.88
N THR A 258 -30.53 5.92 13.90
CA THR A 258 -31.67 5.01 14.00
C THR A 258 -32.95 5.84 14.02
N ASN A 259 -33.48 6.13 12.84
CA ASN A 259 -34.78 6.74 12.67
C ASN A 259 -35.87 5.68 12.90
N GLY A 260 -36.66 5.92 13.94
CA GLY A 260 -38.09 5.58 13.93
C GLY A 260 -38.53 4.43 14.84
N GLY A 261 -39.19 4.79 15.95
CA GLY A 261 -39.92 3.83 16.77
C GLY A 261 -40.64 4.44 17.99
N PHE A 262 -41.43 5.51 17.79
CA PHE A 262 -42.62 5.80 18.61
C PHE A 262 -43.76 6.20 17.67
#